data_AF-A0AAP3NXB0-F1
#
_entry.id   AF-A0AAP3NXB0-F1
#
_cell.length_a   1.000
_cell.length_b   1.000
_cell.length_c   1.000
_cell.angle_alpha   90.00
_cell.angle_beta   90.00
_cell.angle_gamma   90.00
#
_symmetry.space_group_name_H-M   'P 1'
#
loop_
_entity.id
_entity.type
_entity.pdbx_description
1 polymer ?
#
loop_
_entity_poly.entity_id
_entity_poly.type
_entity_poly.pdbx_seq_one_letter_code
_entity_poly.pdbx_strand_id
1 'polypeptide(L)'
;MKRYDLSRIMTRAHYIFGHTFNTTFSYCLTKAWTEAKEEARISEENARRAAEYKAKYGNRDYRNYRSYYSSRMGRNDWRCDYRNDAKATVIRSFNAR
;
A
#
# COMPACT_ATOMS: atom_id res chain seq x y z
N MET A 1 23.68 5.94 -5.70
CA MET A 1 22.39 6.61 -5.97
C MET A 1 22.35 7.88 -5.13
N LYS A 2 22.01 9.06 -5.70
CA LYS A 2 21.92 10.29 -4.91
C LYS A 2 20.83 10.10 -3.85
N ARG A 3 21.20 10.32 -2.58
CA ARG A 3 20.34 10.09 -1.40
C ARG A 3 19.12 11.02 -1.36
N TYR A 4 19.17 12.12 -2.11
CA TYR A 4 18.12 13.14 -2.20
C TYR A 4 18.00 13.67 -3.64
N ASP A 5 16.78 13.99 -4.05
CA ASP A 5 16.48 14.61 -5.35
C ASP A 5 16.58 16.14 -5.24
N LEU A 6 17.66 16.70 -5.81
CA LEU A 6 17.95 18.13 -5.79
C LEU A 6 16.91 18.95 -6.55
N SER A 7 16.36 18.43 -7.65
CA SER A 7 15.35 19.13 -8.43
C SER A 7 14.09 19.30 -7.60
N ARG A 8 13.67 18.22 -6.92
CA ARG A 8 12.49 18.22 -6.05
C ARG A 8 12.66 19.15 -4.85
N ILE A 9 13.83 19.20 -4.22
CA ILE A 9 14.13 20.14 -3.13
C ILE A 9 14.03 21.59 -3.63
N MET A 10 14.56 21.89 -4.81
CA MET A 10 14.47 23.23 -5.41
C MET A 10 13.04 23.61 -5.75
N THR A 11 12.27 22.73 -6.38
CA THR A 11 10.84 22.95 -6.65
C THR A 11 10.07 23.22 -5.35
N ARG A 12 10.38 22.48 -4.29
CA ARG A 12 9.75 22.68 -2.98
C ARG A 12 10.13 24.02 -2.35
N ALA A 13 11.38 24.43 -2.44
CA ALA A 13 11.82 25.73 -1.95
C ALA A 13 11.13 26.89 -2.69
N HIS A 14 11.00 26.81 -4.01
CA HIS A 14 10.24 27.78 -4.81
C HIS A 14 8.76 27.80 -4.45
N TYR A 15 8.15 26.63 -4.24
CA TYR A 15 6.77 26.54 -3.76
C TYR A 15 6.59 27.26 -2.43
N ILE A 16 7.45 27.00 -1.45
CA ILE A 16 7.41 27.66 -0.13
C ILE A 16 7.58 29.17 -0.31
N PHE A 17 8.54 29.62 -1.09
CA PHE A 17 8.77 31.04 -1.32
C PHE A 17 7.55 31.75 -1.93
N GLY A 18 6.86 31.13 -2.88
CA GLY A 18 5.63 31.68 -3.47
C GLY A 18 4.40 31.68 -2.56
N HIS A 19 4.41 30.89 -1.48
CA HIS A 19 3.27 30.72 -0.58
C HIS A 19 3.52 31.23 0.85
N THR A 20 4.67 31.84 1.11
CA THR A 20 5.02 32.36 2.43
C THR A 20 5.41 33.83 2.34
N PHE A 21 4.59 34.71 2.89
CA PHE A 21 4.89 36.14 2.92
C PHE A 21 6.08 36.45 3.83
N ASN A 22 6.92 37.41 3.40
CA ASN A 22 8.05 37.95 4.17
C ASN A 22 9.09 36.92 4.63
N THR A 23 9.43 35.95 3.77
CA THR A 23 10.51 34.98 4.03
C THR A 23 11.60 35.08 2.98
N THR A 24 12.84 34.75 3.35
CA THR A 24 13.96 34.73 2.40
C THR A 24 14.00 33.40 1.66
N PHE A 25 14.52 33.40 0.44
CA PHE A 25 14.69 32.16 -0.32
C PHE A 25 15.65 31.18 0.38
N SER A 26 16.67 31.69 1.08
CA SER A 26 17.58 30.89 1.90
C SER A 26 16.85 30.12 3.02
N TYR A 27 15.89 30.77 3.69
CA TYR A 27 15.04 30.10 4.68
C TYR A 27 14.18 29.01 4.03
N CYS A 28 13.58 29.29 2.86
CA CYS A 28 12.78 28.33 2.12
C CYS A 28 13.58 27.10 1.68
N LEU A 29 14.83 27.31 1.25
CA LEU A 29 15.77 26.22 0.93
C LEU A 29 16.09 25.36 2.15
N THR A 30 16.39 25.98 3.28
CA THR A 30 16.67 25.28 4.53
C THR A 30 15.48 24.41 4.94
N LYS A 31 14.26 24.97 4.87
CA LYS A 31 13.03 24.24 5.16
C LYS A 31 12.79 23.08 4.19
N ALA A 32 12.93 23.30 2.89
CA ALA A 32 12.80 22.24 1.89
C ALA A 32 13.81 21.10 2.10
N TRP A 33 15.04 21.43 2.52
CA TRP A 33 16.05 20.44 2.89
C TRP A 33 15.67 19.64 4.14
N THR A 34 15.08 20.28 5.15
CA THR A 34 14.61 19.56 6.34
C THR A 34 13.45 18.62 6.02
N GLU A 35 12.49 19.05 5.19
CA GLU A 35 11.38 18.20 4.75
C GLU A 35 11.89 16.99 3.95
N ALA A 36 12.83 17.20 3.03
CA ALA A 36 13.41 16.10 2.24
C ALA A 36 14.19 15.07 3.08
N LYS A 37 14.84 15.50 4.16
CA LYS A 37 15.50 14.58 5.11
C LYS A 37 14.47 13.74 5.88
N GLU A 38 13.37 14.34 6.28
CA GLU A 38 12.31 13.65 7.00
C GLU A 38 11.55 12.67 6.08
N GLU A 39 11.25 13.07 4.84
CA GLU A 39 10.68 12.17 3.84
C GLU A 39 11.57 10.94 3.60
N ALA A 40 12.89 11.13 3.52
CA ALA A 40 13.83 10.03 3.37
C ALA A 40 13.78 9.09 4.59
N ARG A 41 13.77 9.63 5.81
CA ARG A 41 13.64 8.85 7.05
C ARG A 41 12.36 8.02 7.08
N ILE A 42 11.23 8.63 6.73
CA ILE A 42 9.93 7.96 6.68
C ILE A 42 9.91 6.87 5.60
N SER A 43 10.52 7.13 4.44
CA SER A 43 10.58 6.15 3.36
C SER A 43 11.37 4.89 3.76
N GLU A 44 12.46 5.06 4.51
CA GLU A 44 13.27 3.97 5.03
C GLU A 44 12.50 3.18 6.11
N GLU A 45 11.84 3.88 7.02
CA GLU A 45 10.99 3.26 8.04
C GLU A 45 9.82 2.47 7.42
N ASN A 46 9.17 3.03 6.39
CA ASN A 46 8.09 2.36 5.67
C ASN A 46 8.59 1.16 4.87
N ALA A 47 9.77 1.25 4.24
CA ALA A 47 10.38 0.11 3.56
C ALA A 47 10.69 -1.02 4.56
N ARG A 48 11.21 -0.68 5.75
CA ARG A 48 11.43 -1.63 6.85
C ARG A 48 10.12 -2.27 7.31
N ARG A 49 9.09 -1.46 7.59
CA ARG A 49 7.76 -1.91 8.02
C ARG A 49 7.11 -2.81 6.97
N ALA A 50 7.23 -2.48 5.68
CA ALA A 50 6.72 -3.29 4.58
C ALA A 50 7.45 -4.64 4.47
N ALA A 51 8.77 -4.66 4.66
CA ALA A 51 9.57 -5.89 4.69
C ALA A 51 9.21 -6.77 5.89
N GLU A 52 9.08 -6.18 7.08
CA GLU A 52 8.62 -6.87 8.29
C GLU A 52 7.22 -7.46 8.11
N TYR A 53 6.28 -6.69 7.55
CA TYR A 53 4.93 -7.16 7.26
C TYR A 53 4.94 -8.32 6.26
N LYS A 54 5.69 -8.19 5.15
CA LYS A 54 5.81 -9.24 4.15
C LYS A 54 6.44 -10.51 4.72
N ALA A 55 7.44 -10.39 5.58
CA ALA A 55 8.06 -11.54 6.25
C ALA A 55 7.07 -12.26 7.20
N LYS A 56 6.27 -11.49 7.96
CA LYS A 56 5.33 -12.04 8.96
C LYS A 56 4.03 -12.57 8.36
N TYR A 57 3.49 -11.90 7.35
CA TYR A 57 2.15 -12.16 6.81
C TYR A 57 2.12 -12.55 5.33
N GLY A 58 3.24 -12.48 4.60
CA GLY A 58 3.27 -12.72 3.15
C GLY A 58 2.75 -14.11 2.73
N ASN A 59 3.07 -15.16 3.50
CA ASN A 59 2.53 -16.51 3.25
C ASN A 59 1.02 -16.62 3.55
N ARG A 60 0.52 -15.88 4.53
CA ARG A 60 -0.92 -15.83 4.85
C ARG A 60 -1.68 -15.09 3.75
N ASP A 61 -1.14 -13.97 3.29
CA ASP A 61 -1.72 -13.19 2.18
C ASP A 61 -1.71 -13.98 0.87
N TYR A 62 -0.63 -14.71 0.57
CA TYR A 62 -0.58 -15.58 -0.60
C TYR A 62 -1.65 -16.69 -0.56
N ARG A 63 -1.83 -17.33 0.61
CA ARG A 63 -2.89 -18.33 0.81
C ARG A 63 -4.28 -17.71 0.64
N ASN A 64 -4.51 -16.55 1.22
CA ASN A 64 -5.78 -15.82 1.09
C ASN A 64 -6.04 -15.45 -0.38
N TYR A 65 -5.06 -14.86 -1.06
CA TYR A 65 -5.15 -14.49 -2.48
C TYR A 65 -5.51 -15.69 -3.36
N ARG A 66 -4.87 -16.85 -3.15
CA ARG A 66 -5.18 -18.08 -3.89
C ARG A 66 -6.59 -18.58 -3.62
N SER A 67 -7.05 -18.55 -2.36
CA SER A 67 -8.43 -18.90 -1.99
C SER A 67 -9.45 -17.96 -2.63
N TYR A 68 -9.17 -16.65 -2.70
CA TYR A 68 -10.04 -15.66 -3.34
C TYR A 68 -10.09 -15.82 -4.87
N TYR A 69 -8.98 -16.16 -5.53
CA TYR A 69 -8.95 -16.37 -6.99
C TYR A 69 -9.61 -17.68 -7.46
N SER A 70 -9.54 -18.75 -6.65
CA SER A 70 -10.29 -19.98 -6.94
C SER A 70 -11.78 -19.86 -6.61
N SER A 71 -12.16 -18.82 -5.88
CA SER A 71 -13.55 -18.53 -5.55
C SER A 71 -14.17 -17.68 -6.66
N ARG A 72 -15.05 -18.26 -7.46
CA ARG A 72 -15.93 -17.48 -8.34
C ARG A 72 -16.92 -16.73 -7.44
N MET A 73 -16.55 -15.53 -7.07
CA MET A 73 -17.49 -14.59 -6.49
C MET A 73 -18.50 -14.21 -7.60
N GLY A 74 -19.67 -14.84 -7.61
CA GLY A 74 -20.80 -14.54 -8.49
C GLY A 74 -21.54 -13.24 -8.13
N ARG A 75 -22.58 -12.93 -8.90
CA ARG A 75 -23.50 -11.83 -8.56
C ARG A 75 -24.30 -12.25 -7.31
N ASN A 76 -23.80 -11.93 -6.10
CA ASN A 76 -24.45 -11.99 -4.76
C ASN A 76 -23.71 -12.81 -3.67
N ASP A 77 -22.39 -13.00 -3.70
CA ASP A 77 -21.70 -13.87 -2.69
C ASP A 77 -21.54 -13.26 -1.30
N TRP A 78 -22.04 -12.04 -1.08
CA TRP A 78 -22.19 -11.49 0.26
C TRP A 78 -23.28 -12.21 1.07
N ARG A 79 -24.14 -13.00 0.40
CA ARG A 79 -25.02 -14.00 1.02
C ARG A 79 -24.42 -15.39 0.82
N CYS A 80 -23.46 -15.77 1.67
CA CYS A 80 -23.01 -17.16 1.76
C CYS A 80 -24.21 -18.02 2.22
N ASP A 81 -24.89 -18.69 1.29
CA ASP A 81 -26.02 -19.57 1.59
C ASP A 81 -25.52 -20.96 1.98
N TYR A 82 -25.06 -21.07 3.23
CA TYR A 82 -24.56 -22.30 3.82
C TYR A 82 -25.53 -23.49 3.69
N ARG A 83 -26.85 -23.25 3.56
CA ARG A 83 -27.85 -24.33 3.40
C ARG A 83 -27.83 -24.94 2.01
N ASN A 84 -27.56 -24.13 0.99
CA ASN A 84 -27.50 -24.61 -0.39
C ASN A 84 -26.12 -25.17 -0.75
N ASP A 85 -25.04 -24.69 -0.13
CA ASP A 85 -23.69 -25.23 -0.36
C ASP A 85 -23.51 -26.66 0.15
N ALA A 86 -24.10 -27.01 1.29
CA ALA A 86 -24.11 -28.39 1.79
C ALA A 86 -24.86 -29.33 0.82
N LYS A 87 -26.02 -28.90 0.31
CA LYS A 87 -26.79 -29.67 -0.69
C LYS A 87 -26.04 -29.79 -2.02
N ALA A 88 -25.43 -28.70 -2.50
CA ALA A 88 -24.66 -28.68 -3.74
C ALA A 88 -23.39 -29.53 -3.65
N THR A 89 -22.79 -29.66 -2.46
CA THR A 89 -21.64 -30.53 -2.21
C THR A 89 -22.05 -32.00 -2.23
N VAL A 90 -23.17 -32.35 -1.58
CA VAL A 90 -23.72 -33.71 -1.59
C VAL A 90 -24.12 -34.14 -3.01
N ILE A 91 -24.81 -33.30 -3.78
CA ILE A 91 -25.20 -33.61 -5.17
C ILE A 91 -23.96 -33.81 -6.05
N ARG A 92 -22.92 -32.98 -5.90
CA ARG A 92 -21.64 -33.14 -6.62
C ARG A 92 -20.93 -34.44 -6.26
N SER A 93 -20.98 -34.88 -5.00
CA SER A 93 -20.39 -36.15 -4.58
C SER A 93 -21.12 -37.37 -5.14
N PHE A 94 -22.43 -37.27 -5.36
CA PHE A 94 -23.24 -38.34 -5.97
C PHE A 94 -23.08 -38.42 -7.50
N ASN A 95 -22.94 -37.28 -8.18
CA ASN A 95 -22.80 -37.20 -9.64
C ASN A 95 -21.34 -37.33 -10.15
N ALA A 96 -20.38 -37.57 -9.26
CA ALA A 96 -18.96 -37.77 -9.61
C ALA A 96 -18.60 -39.25 -9.88
N ARG A 97 -19.59 -40.11 -10.13
CA ARG A 97 -19.42 -41.49 -10.60
C ARG A 97 -19.76 -41.61 -12.07
#